data_AF-A0A164K5G4-F1
#
_entry.id   AF-A0A164K5G4-F1
#
_cell.length_a   1.000
_cell.length_b   1.000
_cell.length_c   1.000
_cell.angle_alpha   90.00
_cell.angle_beta   90.00
_cell.angle_gamma   90.00
#
_symmetry.space_group_name_H-M   'P 1'
#
loop_
_entity.id
_entity.type
_entity.pdbx_description
1 polymer ?
#
loop_
_entity_poly.entity_id
_entity_poly.type
_entity_poly.pdbx_seq_one_letter_code
_entity_poly.pdbx_strand_id
1 'polypeptide(L)'
;MTDAAVQEGFSARTVTVAGWMDHEERILGYLHHVTVCGGEWVLDGTARQFGKVFPAAWVAPTREYLDALAGATRVEYATFLDHSPFQG
;
A
#
# COMPACT_ATOMS: atom_id res chain seq x y z
N MET A 1 -2.82 11.67 -5.74
CA MET A 1 -4.10 11.04 -6.18
C MET A 1 -5.21 11.12 -5.13
N THR A 2 -5.01 11.78 -3.98
CA THR A 2 -6.01 11.87 -2.90
C THR A 2 -6.80 13.18 -2.85
N ASP A 3 -6.36 14.21 -3.59
CA ASP A 3 -6.91 15.57 -3.46
C ASP A 3 -8.41 15.64 -3.75
N ALA A 4 -8.90 14.88 -4.74
CA ALA A 4 -10.33 14.82 -5.05
C ALA A 4 -11.15 14.16 -3.92
N ALA A 5 -10.67 13.06 -3.34
CA ALA A 5 -11.38 12.41 -2.22
C ALA A 5 -11.41 13.29 -0.98
N VAL A 6 -10.29 13.98 -0.69
CA VAL A 6 -10.20 14.93 0.42
C VAL A 6 -11.12 16.14 0.21
N GLN A 7 -11.21 16.65 -1.02
CA GLN A 7 -12.14 17.73 -1.39
C GLN A 7 -13.61 17.36 -1.17
N GLU A 8 -13.96 16.08 -1.38
CA GLU A 8 -15.30 15.53 -1.11
C GLU A 8 -15.51 15.15 0.37
N GLY A 9 -14.59 15.50 1.26
CA GLY A 9 -14.71 15.29 2.71
C GLY A 9 -14.29 13.90 3.20
N PHE A 10 -13.70 13.06 2.34
CA PHE A 10 -13.17 11.77 2.76
C PHE A 10 -11.83 11.92 3.46
N SER A 11 -11.67 11.22 4.59
CA SER A 11 -10.37 11.02 5.22
C SER A 11 -9.54 10.07 4.36
N ALA A 12 -8.73 10.63 3.45
CA ALA A 12 -7.90 9.87 2.52
C ALA A 12 -6.47 10.42 2.48
N ARG A 13 -5.47 9.53 2.45
CA ARG A 13 -4.05 9.90 2.27
C ARG A 13 -3.35 8.94 1.33
N THR A 14 -2.33 9.43 0.62
CA THR A 14 -1.45 8.57 -0.16
C THR A 14 -0.39 8.01 0.79
N VAL A 15 -0.16 6.70 0.78
CA VAL A 15 0.89 6.04 1.56
C VAL A 15 1.78 5.22 0.64
N THR A 16 3.03 5.02 1.05
CA THR A 16 3.95 4.12 0.38
C THR A 16 3.89 2.76 1.07
N VAL A 17 3.72 1.70 0.29
CA VAL A 17 3.86 0.31 0.68
C VAL A 17 5.28 -0.13 0.32
N ALA A 18 6.00 -0.69 1.27
CA ALA A 18 7.26 -1.38 1.04
C ALA A 18 7.05 -2.90 1.14
N GLY A 19 7.58 -3.64 0.18
CA GLY A 19 7.71 -5.10 0.26
C GLY A 19 9.14 -5.49 0.58
N TRP A 20 9.36 -6.17 1.70
CA TRP A 20 10.67 -6.54 2.21
C TRP A 20 10.95 -8.03 1.99
N MET A 21 12.13 -8.34 1.46
CA MET A 21 12.59 -9.72 1.28
C MET A 21 13.16 -10.32 2.56
N ASP A 22 13.41 -9.51 3.59
CA ASP A 22 13.85 -9.93 4.91
C ASP A 22 13.18 -9.13 6.06
N HIS A 23 12.95 -9.78 7.20
CA HIS A 23 12.46 -9.16 8.44
C HIS A 23 13.39 -8.10 9.03
N GLU A 24 14.66 -8.05 8.62
CA GLU A 24 15.63 -7.05 9.08
C GLU A 24 15.58 -5.73 8.26
N GLU A 25 14.65 -5.62 7.30
CA GLU A 25 14.48 -4.44 6.43
C GLU A 25 15.75 -4.03 5.66
N ARG A 26 16.57 -5.00 5.25
CA ARG A 26 17.81 -4.73 4.50
C ARG A 26 17.62 -4.90 2.99
N ILE A 27 16.70 -5.76 2.57
CA ILE A 27 16.49 -6.06 1.14
C ILE A 27 15.08 -5.65 0.73
N LEU A 28 14.99 -4.51 0.04
CA LEU A 28 13.74 -3.99 -0.50
C LEU A 28 13.39 -4.65 -1.83
N GLY A 29 12.24 -5.31 -1.89
CA GLY A 29 11.72 -5.92 -3.12
C GLY A 29 11.00 -4.92 -4.02
N TYR A 30 10.14 -4.07 -3.44
CA TYR A 30 9.44 -3.02 -4.19
C TYR A 30 8.96 -1.86 -3.30
N LEU A 31 8.66 -0.74 -3.96
CA LEU A 31 7.87 0.36 -3.42
C LEU A 31 6.63 0.58 -4.28
N HIS A 32 5.52 0.89 -3.63
CA HIS A 32 4.23 1.03 -4.28
C HIS A 32 3.39 2.11 -3.58
N HIS A 33 2.70 2.96 -4.33
CA HIS A 33 1.84 3.98 -3.75
C HIS A 33 0.37 3.57 -3.80
N VAL A 34 -0.32 3.71 -2.67
CA VAL A 34 -1.76 3.46 -2.57
C VAL A 34 -2.47 4.59 -1.84
N THR A 35 -3.79 4.64 -1.98
CA THR A 35 -4.64 5.51 -1.18
C THR A 35 -5.17 4.73 0.01
N VAL A 36 -5.01 5.28 1.21
CA VAL A 36 -5.65 4.76 2.44
C VAL A 36 -6.81 5.68 2.81
N CYS A 37 -7.98 5.09 3.04
CA CYS A 37 -9.20 5.78 3.46
C CYS A 37 -9.62 5.34 4.86
N GLY A 38 -9.93 6.31 5.73
CA GLY A 38 -10.36 6.06 7.12
C GLY A 38 -9.35 5.31 8.00
N GLY A 39 -8.09 5.19 7.55
CA GLY A 39 -7.03 4.43 8.22
C GLY A 39 -7.11 2.90 8.08
N GLU A 40 -8.25 2.36 7.68
CA GLU A 40 -8.52 0.91 7.70
C GLU A 40 -8.62 0.28 6.32
N TRP A 41 -8.84 1.08 5.27
CA TRP A 41 -9.08 0.60 3.91
C TRP A 41 -8.04 1.11 2.94
N VAL A 42 -7.64 0.24 2.01
CA VAL A 42 -6.76 0.57 0.88
C VAL A 42 -7.57 0.61 -0.40
N LEU A 43 -7.31 1.62 -1.22
CA LEU A 43 -7.78 1.77 -2.59
C LEU A 43 -6.54 1.77 -3.51
N ASP A 44 -6.42 0.75 -4.34
CA ASP A 44 -5.30 0.58 -5.27
C ASP A 44 -5.80 0.35 -6.70
N GLY A 45 -5.58 1.33 -7.57
CA GLY A 45 -5.91 1.26 -9.01
C GLY A 45 -4.81 0.62 -9.86
N THR A 46 -3.74 0.12 -9.26
CA THR A 46 -2.53 -0.35 -9.94
C THR A 46 -2.07 -1.74 -9.51
N ALA A 47 -2.82 -2.42 -8.64
CA ALA A 47 -2.50 -3.74 -8.09
C ALA A 47 -2.10 -4.79 -9.14
N ARG A 48 -2.67 -4.69 -10.35
CA ARG A 48 -2.36 -5.59 -11.47
C ARG A 48 -0.90 -5.56 -11.93
N GLN A 49 -0.13 -4.54 -11.55
CA GLN A 49 1.31 -4.52 -11.80
C GLN A 49 2.04 -5.69 -11.10
N PHE A 50 1.48 -6.21 -10.01
CA PHE A 50 2.03 -7.33 -9.24
C PHE A 50 1.46 -8.70 -9.62
N GLY A 51 0.40 -8.72 -10.45
CA GLY A 51 -0.21 -9.98 -10.89
C GLY A 51 -1.59 -9.78 -11.51
N LYS A 52 -1.88 -10.53 -12.57
CA LYS A 52 -3.18 -10.47 -13.28
C LYS A 52 -4.35 -11.01 -12.46
N VAL A 53 -4.07 -11.72 -11.36
CA VAL A 53 -5.08 -12.24 -10.43
C VAL A 53 -5.73 -11.13 -9.60
N PHE A 54 -5.08 -9.96 -9.50
CA PHE A 54 -5.62 -8.84 -8.76
C PHE A 54 -6.68 -8.07 -9.55
N PRO A 55 -7.68 -7.50 -8.86
CA PRO A 55 -8.68 -6.66 -9.49
C PRO A 55 -8.04 -5.40 -10.09
N ALA A 56 -8.69 -4.82 -11.11
CA ALA A 56 -8.20 -3.59 -11.76
C ALA A 56 -8.21 -2.39 -10.80
N ALA A 57 -9.23 -2.35 -9.93
CA ALA A 57 -9.32 -1.45 -8.80
C ALA A 57 -9.58 -2.32 -7.58
N TRP A 58 -8.64 -2.32 -6.64
CA TRP A 58 -8.74 -3.10 -5.42
C TRP A 58 -9.17 -2.22 -4.27
N VAL A 59 -10.24 -2.62 -3.59
CA VAL A 59 -10.65 -2.07 -2.30
C VAL A 59 -10.62 -3.19 -1.29
N ALA A 60 -9.83 -3.05 -0.23
CA ALA A 60 -9.68 -4.08 0.79
C ALA A 60 -9.26 -3.49 2.14
N PRO A 61 -9.53 -4.19 3.26
CA PRO A 61 -8.95 -3.85 4.55
C PRO A 61 -7.41 -3.90 4.48
N THR A 62 -6.75 -2.97 5.17
CA THR A 62 -5.28 -2.81 5.14
C THR A 62 -4.53 -4.12 5.36
N ARG A 63 -4.92 -4.91 6.37
CA ARG A 63 -4.24 -6.18 6.69
C ARG A 63 -4.35 -7.18 5.55
N GLU A 64 -5.56 -7.41 5.05
CA GLU A 64 -5.81 -8.36 3.95
C GLU A 64 -5.08 -7.93 2.68
N TYR A 65 -5.05 -6.63 2.40
CA TYR A 65 -4.32 -6.06 1.28
C TYR A 65 -2.81 -6.35 1.37
N LEU A 66 -2.19 -6.05 2.51
CA LEU A 66 -0.75 -6.25 2.71
C LEU A 66 -0.36 -7.74 2.65
N ASP A 67 -1.12 -8.60 3.33
CA ASP A 67 -0.89 -10.06 3.34
C ASP A 67 -0.99 -10.65 1.92
N ALA A 68 -2.03 -10.27 1.17
CA ALA A 68 -2.23 -10.77 -0.19
C ALA A 68 -1.18 -10.23 -1.17
N LEU A 69 -0.76 -8.97 -1.02
CA LEU A 69 0.29 -8.39 -1.85
C LEU A 69 1.65 -9.05 -1.58
N ALA A 70 1.98 -9.31 -0.31
CA ALA A 70 3.19 -10.02 0.06
C ALA A 70 3.22 -11.43 -0.56
N GLY A 71 2.11 -12.17 -0.43
CA GLY A 71 1.99 -13.51 -1.01
C GLY A 71 2.15 -13.55 -2.53
N ALA A 72 1.59 -12.58 -3.27
CA ALA A 72 1.70 -12.55 -4.73
C ALA A 72 3.08 -12.14 -5.25
N THR A 73 3.75 -11.23 -4.54
CA THR A 73 5.08 -10.72 -4.92
C THR A 73 6.22 -11.57 -4.36
N ARG A 74 5.91 -12.51 -3.46
CA ARG A 74 6.87 -13.42 -2.80
C ARG A 74 7.92 -12.69 -1.97
N VAL A 75 7.58 -11.52 -1.46
CA VAL A 75 8.33 -10.85 -0.38
C VAL A 75 7.98 -11.52 0.95
N GLU A 76 8.81 -11.35 1.98
CA GLU A 76 8.56 -11.93 3.30
C GLU A 76 7.39 -11.22 4.00
N TYR A 77 7.32 -9.89 3.87
CA TYR A 77 6.16 -9.11 4.31
C TYR A 77 6.06 -7.78 3.58
N ALA A 78 4.87 -7.17 3.65
CA ALA A 78 4.61 -5.83 3.15
C ALA A 78 4.13 -4.93 4.31
N THR A 79 4.57 -3.67 4.32
CA THR A 79 4.21 -2.69 5.35
C THR A 79 4.00 -1.31 4.75
N PHE A 80 3.28 -0.44 5.46
CA PHE A 80 3.27 0.98 5.14
C PHE A 80 4.53 1.65 5.69
N LEU A 81 5.19 2.44 4.86
CA LEU A 81 6.18 3.40 5.32
C LEU A 81 5.42 4.64 5.77
N ASP A 82 5.44 4.92 7.07
CA ASP A 82 5.00 6.22 7.54
C ASP A 82 6.08 7.25 7.20
N HIS A 83 5.72 8.20 6.34
CA HIS A 83 6.45 9.46 6.22
C HIS A 83 6.21 10.26 7.51
N SER A 84 6.86 9.90 8.61
CA SER A 84 7.19 10.92 9.60
C SER A 84 8.12 11.90 8.89
N PRO A 85 7.76 13.20 8.76
CA PRO A 85 8.69 14.16 8.20
C PRO A 85 9.98 14.08 9.02
N PHE A 86 11.11 13.82 8.36
CA PHE A 86 12.42 13.89 8.96
C PHE A 86 12.51 15.19 9.76
N GLN A 87 12.54 15.10 11.10
CA GLN A 87 12.89 16.23 11.95
C GLN A 87 14.41 16.30 11.97
N GLY A 88 14.97 16.86 10.89
CA GLY A 88 16.35 17.32 10.81
C GLY A 88 16.44 18.80 11.17
#